data_AF-A0A8H7PV34-F1
#
_entry.id   AF-A0A8H7PV34-F1
#
_cell.length_a   1.000
_cell.length_b   1.000
_cell.length_c   1.000
_cell.angle_alpha   90.00
_cell.angle_beta   90.00
_cell.angle_gamma   90.00
#
_symmetry.space_group_name_H-M   'P 1'
#
loop_
_entity.id
_entity.type
_entity.pdbx_description
1 polymer ?
#
loop_
_entity_poly.entity_id
_entity_poly.type
_entity_poly.pdbx_seq_one_letter_code
_entity_poly.pdbx_strand_id
1 'polypeptide(L)'
;MRQLTKERCVLKFHFTPSYPLEAPEVLFLKPYIPIHPQDWSPVQTVAQVCLSIQSMLSSCTKKELPPDNDLYVRNANTSPKKTAWAFQ
;
A
#
# COMPACT_ATOMS: atom_id res chain seq x y z
N MET A 1 -22.99 7.60 9.36
CA MET A 1 -21.58 8.02 9.21
C MET A 1 -20.77 7.35 10.33
N ARG A 2 -20.15 6.19 10.05
CA ARG A 2 -19.39 5.46 11.09
C ARG A 2 -18.07 6.18 11.30
N GLN A 3 -17.80 6.60 12.53
CA GLN A 3 -16.54 7.18 12.95
C GLN A 3 -15.41 6.21 12.60
N LEU A 4 -14.53 6.62 11.70
CA LEU A 4 -13.22 6.01 11.51
C LEU A 4 -12.52 6.05 12.87
N THR A 5 -12.34 4.89 13.47
CA THR A 5 -11.48 4.71 14.64
C THR A 5 -10.14 5.36 14.30
N LYS A 6 -9.62 6.17 15.23
CA LYS A 6 -8.49 7.10 15.06
C LYS A 6 -7.15 6.35 14.95
N GLU A 7 -7.05 5.40 14.03
CA GLU A 7 -5.86 4.60 13.78
C GLU A 7 -4.89 5.39 12.90
N ARG A 8 -3.67 5.60 13.40
CA ARG A 8 -2.62 6.30 12.67
C ARG A 8 -1.80 5.28 11.91
N CYS A 9 -1.87 5.35 10.57
CA CYS A 9 -1.00 4.58 9.69
C CYS A 9 0.16 5.46 9.22
N VAL A 10 1.38 4.92 9.23
CA VAL A 10 2.57 5.63 8.72
C VAL A 10 2.96 5.02 7.38
N LEU A 11 3.07 5.89 6.36
CA LEU A 11 3.50 5.53 5.02
C LEU A 11 4.96 5.94 4.83
N LYS A 12 5.78 5.01 4.35
CA LYS A 12 7.15 5.28 3.90
C LYS A 12 7.15 5.41 2.39
N PHE A 13 7.58 6.57 1.91
CA PHE A 13 7.81 6.83 0.49
C PHE A 13 9.31 6.72 0.18
N HIS A 14 9.66 5.95 -0.83
CA HIS A 14 11.02 5.89 -1.38
C HIS A 14 11.00 6.29 -2.85
N PHE A 15 11.60 7.45 -3.15
CA PHE A 15 11.69 8.01 -4.49
C PHE A 15 12.96 7.50 -5.18
N THR A 16 12.82 6.89 -6.36
CA THR A 16 13.96 6.52 -7.20
C THR A 16 14.44 7.73 -8.01
N PRO A 17 15.69 7.76 -8.49
CA PRO A 17 16.18 8.83 -9.37
C PRO A 17 15.39 8.99 -10.68
N SER A 18 14.62 7.96 -11.05
CA SER A 18 13.74 7.94 -12.23
C SER A 18 12.35 8.54 -11.97
N TYR A 19 12.07 9.01 -10.76
CA TYR A 19 10.87 9.81 -10.51
C TYR A 19 10.95 11.13 -11.30
N PRO A 20 9.86 11.61 -11.95
CA PRO A 20 8.49 11.14 -11.87
C PRO A 20 8.07 10.19 -13.00
N LEU A 21 8.99 9.61 -13.77
CA LEU A 21 8.64 8.61 -14.79
C LEU A 21 8.27 7.26 -14.16
N GLU A 22 8.98 6.89 -13.09
CA GLU A 22 8.70 5.71 -12.30
C GLU A 22 8.00 6.08 -10.98
N ALA A 23 6.97 5.32 -10.60
CA ALA A 23 6.24 5.53 -9.35
C ALA A 23 7.18 5.40 -8.13
N PRO A 24 7.00 6.18 -7.05
CA PRO A 24 7.73 5.96 -5.81
C PRO A 24 7.27 4.65 -5.15
N GLU A 25 8.16 3.99 -4.43
CA GLU A 25 7.78 2.84 -3.62
C GLU A 25 7.05 3.32 -2.37
N VAL A 26 5.86 2.78 -2.11
CA VAL A 26 5.04 3.12 -0.97
C VAL A 26 4.85 1.88 -0.11
N LEU A 27 5.25 1.97 1.16
CA LEU A 27 5.12 0.88 2.12
C LEU A 27 4.34 1.35 3.34
N PHE A 28 3.38 0.54 3.77
CA PHE A 28 2.77 0.68 5.09
C PHE A 28 3.75 0.16 6.14
N LEU A 29 4.05 0.99 7.13
CA LEU A 29 4.74 0.52 8.32
C LEU A 29 3.75 -0.24 9.21
N LYS A 30 4.23 -1.33 9.82
CA LYS A 30 3.46 -2.12 10.79
C LYS A 30 2.80 -1.21 11.85
N PRO A 31 1.59 -1.55 12.34
CA PRO A 31 0.98 -2.89 12.31
C PRO A 31 -0.13 -3.13 11.27
N TYR A 32 -0.53 -2.15 10.45
CA TYR A 32 -1.69 -2.28 9.55
C TYR A 32 -1.29 -2.17 8.07
N ILE A 33 -1.27 -3.30 7.36
CA ILE A 33 -0.98 -3.39 5.93
C ILE A 33 -2.28 -3.78 5.19
N PRO A 34 -2.98 -2.82 4.56
CA PRO A 34 -4.15 -3.12 3.72
C PRO A 34 -3.73 -3.67 2.35
N ILE A 35 -4.57 -4.53 1.78
CA ILE A 35 -4.34 -5.17 0.47
C ILE A 35 -5.27 -4.52 -0.55
N HIS A 36 -4.74 -3.87 -1.57
CA HIS A 36 -5.40 -3.69 -2.87
C HIS A 36 -4.36 -3.29 -3.93
N PRO A 37 -4.62 -3.58 -5.21
CA PRO A 37 -3.79 -3.11 -6.31
C PRO A 37 -4.11 -1.63 -6.59
N GLN A 38 -3.09 -0.79 -6.72
CA GLN A 38 -3.24 0.58 -7.20
C GLN A 38 -2.48 0.79 -8.50
N ASP A 39 -3.21 1.25 -9.52
CA ASP A 39 -2.66 1.83 -10.74
C ASP A 39 -2.16 3.25 -10.47
N TRP A 40 -0.85 3.45 -10.57
CA TRP A 40 -0.23 4.77 -10.48
C TRP A 40 -0.14 5.42 -11.86
N SER A 41 -0.28 6.75 -11.90
CA SER A 41 -0.08 7.57 -13.10
C SER A 41 0.78 8.80 -12.77
N PRO A 42 1.66 9.29 -13.68
CA PRO A 42 2.50 10.47 -13.45
C PRO A 42 1.73 11.75 -13.08
N VAL A 43 0.43 11.83 -13.40
CA VAL A 43 -0.46 12.93 -13.01
C VAL A 43 -0.86 12.87 -11.54
N GLN A 44 -0.70 11.71 -10.89
CA GLN A 44 -1.11 11.50 -9.50
C GLN A 44 -0.05 12.02 -8.53
N THR A 45 -0.47 12.92 -7.65
CA THR A 45 0.33 13.46 -6.55
C THR A 45 0.35 12.51 -5.35
N VAL A 46 1.34 12.67 -4.47
CA VAL A 46 1.41 11.96 -3.18
C VAL A 46 0.12 12.15 -2.37
N ALA A 47 -0.50 13.34 -2.44
CA ALA A 47 -1.75 13.62 -1.77
C ALA A 47 -2.91 12.75 -2.30
N GLN A 48 -2.98 12.53 -3.62
CA GLN A 48 -3.97 11.64 -4.21
C GLN A 48 -3.74 10.18 -3.81
N VAL A 49 -2.48 9.74 -3.71
CA VAL A 49 -2.14 8.40 -3.18
C VAL A 49 -2.63 8.25 -1.73
N CYS A 50 -2.40 9.25 -0.88
CA CYS A 50 -2.87 9.25 0.50
C CYS A 50 -4.41 9.21 0.60
N LEU A 51 -5.11 9.97 -0.24
CA LEU A 51 -6.58 9.98 -0.27
C LEU A 51 -7.16 8.65 -0.75
N SER A 52 -6.56 8.01 -1.76
CA SER A 52 -6.97 6.68 -2.22
C SER A 52 -6.79 5.64 -1.11
N ILE A 53 -5.66 5.68 -0.40
CA ILE A 53 -5.40 4.79 0.75
C ILE A 53 -6.42 5.03 1.87
N GLN A 54 -6.71 6.28 2.19
CA GLN A 54 -7.70 6.64 3.21
C GLN A 54 -9.09 6.11 2.83
N SER A 55 -9.48 6.26 1.55
CA SER A 55 -10.75 5.76 1.04
C SER A 55 -10.84 4.23 1.13
N MET A 56 -9.79 3.53 0.68
CA MET A 56 -9.66 2.07 0.75
C MET A 56 -9.78 1.55 2.20
N LEU A 57 -9.08 2.18 3.14
CA LEU A 57 -9.16 1.83 4.57
C LEU A 57 -10.56 2.12 5.15
N SER A 58 -11.24 3.15 4.66
CA SER A 58 -12.59 3.51 5.09
C SER A 58 -13.65 2.51 4.59
N SER A 59 -13.43 1.87 3.44
CA SER A 59 -14.31 0.84 2.90
C SER A 59 -14.04 -0.57 3.44
N CYS A 60 -12.95 -0.76 4.19
CA CYS A 60 -12.56 -2.05 4.75
C CYS A 60 -13.61 -2.53 5.77
N THR A 61 -14.33 -3.61 5.44
CA THR A 61 -15.37 -4.20 6.30
C THR A 61 -14.81 -5.18 7.33
N LYS A 62 -13.61 -5.72 7.10
CA LYS A 62 -12.93 -6.71 7.94
C LYS A 62 -11.43 -6.41 8.04
N LYS A 63 -10.91 -6.33 9.27
CA LYS A 63 -9.47 -6.16 9.53
C LYS A 63 -8.79 -7.53 9.58
N GLU A 64 -8.63 -8.14 8.41
CA GLU A 64 -7.95 -9.43 8.26
C GLU A 64 -6.73 -9.31 7.34
N LEU A 65 -5.69 -10.08 7.66
CA LEU A 65 -4.50 -10.20 6.82
C LEU A 65 -4.82 -11.01 5.56
N PRO A 66 -4.06 -10.84 4.47
CA PRO A 66 -4.24 -11.68 3.29
C PRO A 66 -4.03 -13.17 3.64
N PRO A 67 -4.72 -14.10 2.96
CA PRO A 67 -4.60 -15.54 3.22
C PRO A 67 -3.16 -16.06 3.14
N ASP A 68 -2.33 -15.49 2.25
CA ASP A 68 -0.91 -15.86 2.08
C ASP A 68 0.08 -14.86 2.70
N ASN A 69 -0.35 -14.05 3.67
CA ASN A 69 0.49 -13.04 4.30
C ASN A 69 1.82 -13.63 4.82
N ASP A 70 1.77 -14.75 5.53
CA ASP A 70 2.94 -15.31 6.21
C ASP A 70 3.95 -15.90 5.22
N LEU A 71 3.47 -16.48 4.12
CA LEU A 71 4.32 -16.98 3.04
C LEU A 71 4.95 -15.82 2.27
N TYR A 72 4.17 -14.78 2.00
CA TYR A 72 4.67 -13.57 1.34
C TYR A 72 5.76 -12.91 2.16
N VAL A 73 5.53 -12.66 3.46
CA VAL A 73 6.50 -11.97 4.34
C VAL A 73 7.82 -12.74 4.47
N ARG A 74 7.78 -14.08 4.45
CA ARG A 74 9.00 -14.91 4.50
C ARG A 74 9.88 -14.76 3.25
N ASN A 75 9.26 -14.58 2.09
CA ASN A 75 9.94 -14.55 0.79
C ASN A 75 10.01 -13.13 0.18
N ALA A 76 9.55 -12.12 0.92
CA ALA A 76 9.44 -10.76 0.40
C ALA A 76 10.82 -10.14 0.12
N ASN A 77 10.96 -9.59 -1.09
CA ASN A 77 12.13 -8.82 -1.46
C ASN A 77 12.18 -7.47 -0.73
N THR A 78 13.37 -6.85 -0.67
CA THR A 78 13.57 -5.53 -0.04
C THR A 78 12.73 -4.42 -0.69
N SER A 79 12.45 -4.54 -1.99
CA SER A 79 11.59 -3.62 -2.73
C SER A 79 10.30 -4.32 -3.14
N PRO A 80 9.12 -3.72 -2.87
CA PRO A 80 7.83 -4.28 -3.27
C PRO A 80 7.63 -4.33 -4.79
N LYS A 81 8.39 -3.54 -5.57
CA LYS A 81 8.33 -3.58 -7.04
C LYS A 81 8.91 -4.86 -7.65
N LYS A 82 9.77 -5.54 -6.90
CA LYS A 82 10.38 -6.82 -7.32
C LYS A 82 9.50 -8.02 -6.96
N THR A 83 8.32 -7.79 -6.43
CA THR A 83 7.33 -8.84 -6.20
C THR A 83 6.77 -9.31 -7.55
N ALA A 84 7.02 -10.57 -7.90
CA ALA A 84 6.35 -11.20 -9.02
C ALA A 84 4.87 -11.41 -8.65
N TRP A 85 3.97 -11.00 -9.52
CA TRP A 85 2.54 -11.16 -9.30
C TRP A 85 2.18 -12.65 -9.31
N ALA A 86 1.93 -13.20 -8.12
CA ALA A 86 1.30 -14.50 -7.95
C ALA A 86 -0.20 -14.28 -7.76
N PHE A 87 -0.95 -14.22 -8.86
CA PHE A 87 -2.39 -14.46 -8.81
C PHE A 87 -2.62 -15.97 -8.85
N GLN A 88 -3.23 -16.52 -7.81
CA GLN A 88 -3.91 -17.81 -7.87
C GLN A 88 -5.42 -17.59 -8.00
#